data_AF-A0A351BH63-F1
#
_entry.id   AF-A0A351BH63-F1
#
_cell.length_a   1.000
_cell.length_b   1.000
_cell.length_c   1.000
_cell.angle_alpha   90.00
_cell.angle_beta   90.00
_cell.angle_gamma   90.00
#
_symmetry.space_group_name_H-M   'P 1'
#
loop_
_entity.id
_entity.type
_entity.pdbx_description
1 polymer ?
#
loop_
_entity_poly.entity_id
_entity_poly.type
_entity_poly.pdbx_seq_one_letter_code
_entity_poly.pdbx_strand_id
1 'polypeptide(L)'
;GPEFTMRYNLYRSAQINASAAPGYSSAQVMRALEAVFAETMPSEMGYDYMGMSFQEKKAQEGISPAVIFGFSLLCVFLILAAQYESWSLPFSVLLGTPIAVAG
;
A
#
# COMPACT_ATOMS: atom_id res chain seq x y z
N GLY A 1 -30.19 -4.51 28.24
CA GLY A 1 -28.85 -3.94 27.99
C GLY A 1 -28.08 -4.86 27.07
N PRO A 2 -27.01 -4.40 26.41
CA PRO A 2 -26.23 -5.26 25.51
C PRO A 2 -25.57 -6.39 26.29
N GLU A 3 -25.58 -7.58 25.68
CA GLU A 3 -25.05 -8.82 26.23
C GLU A 3 -23.51 -8.86 26.27
N PHE A 4 -22.84 -8.10 25.40
CA PHE A 4 -21.38 -7.92 25.41
C PHE A 4 -20.99 -6.45 25.13
N THR A 5 -19.91 -5.99 25.78
CA THR A 5 -19.27 -4.70 25.46
C THR A 5 -17.91 -4.96 24.83
N MET A 6 -17.76 -4.54 23.57
CA MET A 6 -16.49 -4.67 22.84
C MET A 6 -15.62 -3.45 23.13
N ARG A 7 -14.31 -3.70 23.31
CA ARG A 7 -13.29 -2.66 23.47
C ARG A 7 -12.13 -2.94 22.53
N TYR A 8 -11.62 -1.90 21.91
CA TYR A 8 -10.43 -1.96 21.05
C TYR A 8 -9.52 -0.78 21.40
N ASN A 9 -8.23 -1.07 21.61
CA ASN A 9 -7.23 -0.08 22.00
C ASN A 9 -7.67 0.82 23.18
N LEU A 10 -8.25 0.22 24.23
CA LEU A 10 -8.81 0.86 25.44
C LEU A 10 -10.11 1.66 25.25
N TYR A 11 -10.57 1.90 24.02
CA TYR A 11 -11.84 2.58 23.72
C TYR A 11 -12.99 1.59 23.56
N ARG A 12 -14.23 2.03 23.82
CA ARG A 12 -15.43 1.25 23.48
C ARG A 12 -15.58 1.27 21.96
N SER A 13 -15.71 0.09 21.37
CA SER A 13 -15.75 -0.05 19.91
C SER A 13 -16.89 -0.97 19.48
N ALA A 14 -17.24 -0.89 18.21
CA ALA A 14 -18.05 -1.89 17.52
C ALA A 14 -17.17 -2.55 16.47
N GLN A 15 -17.21 -3.89 16.39
CA GLN A 15 -16.49 -4.60 15.34
C GLN A 15 -17.33 -4.60 14.06
N ILE A 16 -16.73 -4.16 12.97
CA ILE A 16 -17.33 -4.21 11.63
C ILE A 16 -16.50 -5.17 10.79
N ASN A 17 -17.15 -6.15 10.19
CA ASN A 17 -16.53 -7.08 9.25
C ASN A 17 -17.10 -6.81 7.86
N ALA A 18 -16.23 -6.48 6.91
CA ALA A 18 -16.59 -6.25 5.52
C ALA A 18 -15.72 -7.12 4.62
N SER A 19 -16.29 -7.60 3.52
CA SER A 19 -15.58 -8.36 2.49
C SER A 19 -15.63 -7.62 1.16
N ALA A 20 -14.64 -7.87 0.31
CA ALA A 20 -14.61 -7.29 -1.03
C ALA A 20 -15.68 -7.91 -1.93
N ALA A 21 -16.40 -7.07 -2.66
CA ALA A 21 -17.24 -7.52 -3.76
C ALA A 21 -16.36 -8.08 -4.90
N PRO A 22 -16.87 -9.00 -5.74
CA PRO A 22 -16.12 -9.52 -6.88
C PRO A 22 -15.62 -8.40 -7.79
N GLY A 23 -14.33 -8.43 -8.14
CA GLY A 23 -13.71 -7.43 -9.00
C GLY A 23 -13.11 -6.21 -8.26
N TYR A 24 -13.25 -6.13 -6.94
CA TYR A 24 -12.64 -5.06 -6.14
C TYR A 24 -11.46 -5.57 -5.31
N SER A 25 -10.43 -4.72 -5.17
CA SER A 25 -9.30 -5.02 -4.29
C SER A 25 -9.61 -4.66 -2.83
N SER A 26 -8.92 -5.32 -1.90
CA SER A 26 -9.06 -5.03 -0.47
C SER A 26 -8.75 -3.55 -0.15
N ALA A 27 -7.68 -3.00 -0.73
CA ALA A 27 -7.36 -1.57 -0.65
C ALA A 27 -8.47 -0.62 -1.17
N GLN A 28 -9.26 -1.02 -2.18
CA GLN A 28 -10.40 -0.22 -2.63
C GLN A 28 -11.53 -0.25 -1.60
N VAL A 29 -11.80 -1.41 -1.02
CA VAL A 29 -12.83 -1.59 0.02
C VAL A 29 -12.47 -0.80 1.27
N MET A 30 -11.20 -0.84 1.70
CA MET A 30 -10.71 -0.05 2.83
C MET A 30 -10.92 1.44 2.59
N ARG A 31 -10.54 1.97 1.42
CA ARG A 31 -10.77 3.39 1.08
C ARG A 31 -12.24 3.76 1.04
N ALA A 32 -13.11 2.88 0.52
CA ALA A 32 -14.54 3.11 0.53
C ALA A 32 -15.12 3.15 1.96
N LEU A 33 -14.65 2.25 2.84
CA LEU A 33 -15.02 2.24 4.24
C LEU A 33 -14.62 3.54 4.95
N GLU A 34 -13.40 4.03 4.71
CA GLU A 34 -12.91 5.29 5.26
C GLU A 34 -13.72 6.49 4.78
N ALA A 35 -14.08 6.52 3.49
CA ALA A 35 -14.91 7.58 2.93
C ALA A 35 -16.31 7.61 3.57
N VAL A 36 -16.97 6.44 3.68
CA VAL A 36 -18.28 6.33 4.32
C VAL A 36 -18.20 6.69 5.81
N PHE A 37 -17.13 6.27 6.50
CA PHE A 37 -16.91 6.63 7.90
C PHE A 37 -16.80 8.15 8.07
N ALA A 38 -16.03 8.82 7.21
CA ALA A 38 -15.87 10.27 7.25
C ALA A 38 -17.18 11.04 6.98
N GLU A 39 -18.10 10.47 6.19
CA GLU A 39 -19.40 11.09 5.88
C GLU A 39 -20.46 10.85 6.95
N THR A 40 -20.42 9.69 7.61
CA THR A 40 -21.53 9.22 8.47
C THR A 40 -21.27 9.36 9.96
N MET A 41 -20.00 9.36 10.38
CA MET A 41 -19.64 9.35 11.80
C MET A 41 -19.27 10.76 12.32
N PRO A 42 -19.52 11.04 13.61
CA PRO A 42 -19.03 12.27 14.26
C PRO A 42 -17.50 12.33 14.27
N SER A 43 -16.93 13.53 14.20
CA SER A 43 -15.48 13.77 14.22
C SER A 43 -14.76 13.28 15.48
N GLU A 44 -15.50 13.01 16.55
CA GLU A 44 -14.99 12.49 17.81
C GLU A 44 -14.79 10.96 17.81
N MET A 45 -15.33 10.26 16.81
CA MET A 45 -15.18 8.82 16.68
C MET A 45 -13.98 8.48 15.80
N GLY A 46 -13.08 7.63 16.32
CA GLY A 46 -11.98 7.05 15.56
C GLY A 46 -12.34 5.70 14.97
N TYR A 47 -11.55 5.27 13.99
CA TYR A 47 -11.57 3.91 13.46
C TYR A 47 -10.16 3.33 13.49
N ASP A 48 -10.07 2.01 13.62
CA ASP A 48 -8.80 1.29 13.54
C ASP A 48 -9.02 -0.08 12.90
N TYR A 49 -7.96 -0.61 12.29
CA TYR A 49 -8.00 -1.88 11.58
C TYR A 49 -7.47 -3.02 12.44
N MET A 50 -7.96 -4.23 12.19
CA MET A 50 -7.53 -5.43 12.90
C MET A 50 -7.09 -6.53 11.91
N GLY A 51 -6.11 -7.33 12.30
CA GLY A 51 -5.69 -8.51 11.53
C GLY A 51 -5.09 -8.17 10.16
N MET A 52 -5.66 -8.75 9.09
CA MET A 52 -5.15 -8.57 7.72
C MET A 52 -5.25 -7.12 7.23
N SER A 53 -6.35 -6.42 7.51
CA SER A 53 -6.50 -5.02 7.11
C SER A 53 -5.48 -4.11 7.79
N PHE A 54 -5.05 -4.44 9.02
CA PHE A 54 -3.96 -3.72 9.68
C PHE A 54 -2.62 -3.95 8.97
N GLN A 55 -2.32 -5.20 8.58
CA GLN A 55 -1.10 -5.49 7.82
C GLN A 55 -1.11 -4.83 6.44
N GLU A 56 -2.26 -4.78 5.77
CA GLU A 56 -2.40 -4.11 4.49
C GLU A 56 -2.18 -2.59 4.62
N LYS A 57 -2.75 -1.95 5.64
CA LYS A 57 -2.47 -0.54 5.94
C LYS A 57 -0.99 -0.31 6.25
N LYS A 58 -0.39 -1.14 7.09
CA LYS A 58 1.03 -1.05 7.43
C LYS A 58 1.94 -1.28 6.22
N ALA A 59 1.56 -2.16 5.30
CA ALA A 59 2.29 -2.40 4.06
C ALA A 59 2.23 -1.18 3.12
N GLN A 60 1.09 -0.47 3.09
CA GLN A 60 0.96 0.80 2.35
C GLN A 60 1.81 1.93 2.95
N GLU A 61 1.98 1.95 4.28
CA GLU A 61 2.89 2.88 4.98
C GLU A 61 4.39 2.50 4.83
N GLY A 62 4.68 1.28 4.33
CA GLY A 62 6.03 0.80 4.08
C GLY A 62 6.74 1.51 2.92
N ILE A 63 7.96 1.06 2.60
CA ILE A 63 8.70 1.61 1.45
C ILE A 63 7.90 1.32 0.18
N SER A 64 7.53 2.39 -0.52
CA SER A 64 6.77 2.28 -1.77
C SER A 64 7.49 1.36 -2.76
N PRO A 65 6.79 0.42 -3.42
CA PRO A 65 7.36 -0.43 -4.46
C PRO A 65 8.10 0.37 -5.54
N ALA A 66 7.66 1.59 -5.84
CA ALA A 66 8.31 2.49 -6.78
C ALA A 66 9.72 2.91 -6.34
N VAL A 67 9.93 3.12 -5.04
CA VAL A 67 11.24 3.46 -4.46
C VAL A 67 12.19 2.27 -4.56
N ILE A 68 11.70 1.07 -4.23
CA ILE A 68 12.49 -0.17 -4.35
C ILE A 68 12.89 -0.40 -5.81
N PHE A 69 11.95 -0.23 -6.73
CA PHE A 69 12.19 -0.35 -8.17
C PHE A 69 13.19 0.70 -8.67
N GLY A 70 13.03 1.97 -8.28
CA GLY A 70 13.97 3.03 -8.65
C GLY A 70 15.39 2.78 -8.11
N PHE A 71 15.50 2.29 -6.88
CA PHE A 71 16.78 1.96 -6.28
C PHE A 71 17.45 0.77 -6.97
N SER A 72 16.70 -0.28 -7.31
CA SER A 72 17.27 -1.41 -8.07
C SER A 72 17.74 -1.00 -9.46
N LEU A 73 16.97 -0.14 -10.14
CA LEU A 73 17.33 0.44 -11.44
C LEU A 73 18.65 1.23 -11.35
N LEU A 74 18.82 2.01 -10.29
CA LEU A 74 20.05 2.76 -10.01
C LEU A 74 21.23 1.82 -9.74
N CYS A 75 21.05 0.74 -8.97
CA CYS A 75 22.09 -0.26 -8.77
C CYS A 75 22.51 -0.92 -10.10
N VAL A 76 21.54 -1.32 -10.93
CA VAL A 76 21.81 -1.90 -12.26
C VAL A 76 22.56 -0.91 -13.14
N PHE A 77 22.14 0.36 -13.17
CA PHE A 77 22.84 1.41 -13.90
C PHE A 77 24.31 1.53 -13.49
N LEU A 78 24.58 1.60 -12.17
CA LEU A 78 25.94 1.76 -11.65
C LEU A 78 26.82 0.54 -11.97
N ILE A 79 26.28 -0.68 -11.88
CA ILE A 79 27.01 -1.91 -12.21
C ILE A 79 27.36 -1.93 -13.71
N LEU A 80 26.42 -1.60 -14.59
CA LEU A 80 26.67 -1.54 -16.03
C LEU A 80 27.64 -0.42 -16.39
N ALA A 81 27.55 0.74 -15.73
CA ALA A 81 28.46 1.86 -15.95
C ALA A 81 29.91 1.50 -15.59
N ALA A 82 30.10 0.79 -14.47
CA ALA A 82 31.41 0.29 -14.08
C ALA A 82 31.93 -0.78 -15.05
N GLN A 83 31.06 -1.69 -15.53
CA GLN A 83 31.46 -2.76 -16.45
C GLN A 83 31.83 -2.26 -17.85
N TYR A 84 31.08 -1.29 -18.39
CA TYR A 84 31.33 -0.73 -19.72
C TYR A 84 32.30 0.46 -19.71
N GLU A 85 32.82 0.84 -18.55
CA GLU A 85 33.64 2.05 -18.33
C GLU A 85 33.02 3.33 -18.91
N SER A 86 31.69 3.35 -19.04
CA SER A 86 30.97 4.36 -19.81
C SER A 86 29.59 4.61 -19.23
N TRP A 87 29.18 5.87 -19.21
CA TRP A 87 27.89 6.32 -18.68
C TRP A 87 26.78 6.30 -19.74
N SER A 88 27.15 6.34 -21.03
CA SER A 88 26.19 6.42 -22.14
C SER A 88 25.56 5.07 -22.48
N LEU A 89 26.36 3.99 -22.42
CA LEU A 89 25.89 2.63 -22.75
C LEU A 89 24.82 2.11 -21.77
N PRO A 90 24.97 2.24 -20.44
CA PRO A 90 23.95 1.84 -19.47
C PRO A 90 22.63 2.60 -19.66
N PHE A 91 22.70 3.88 -20.04
CA PHE A 91 21.51 4.69 -20.30
C PHE A 91 20.72 4.19 -21.51
N SER A 92 21.40 3.79 -22.59
CA SER A 92 20.76 3.14 -23.75
C SER A 92 20.08 1.82 -23.40
N VAL A 93 20.67 1.01 -22.50
CA VAL A 93 20.07 -0.25 -22.04
C VAL A 93 18.81 0.01 -21.21
N LEU A 94 18.83 1.03 -20.34
CA LEU A 94 17.70 1.40 -19.49
C LEU A 94 16.50 1.94 -20.26
N LEU A 95 16.71 2.56 -21.43
CA LEU A 95 15.63 2.97 -22.32
C LEU A 95 14.80 1.78 -22.84
N GLY A 96 15.35 0.55 -22.84
CA GLY A 96 14.61 -0.67 -23.14
C GLY A 96 13.78 -1.21 -21.97
N THR A 97 14.10 -0.83 -20.73
CA THR A 97 13.43 -1.35 -19.52
C THR A 97 11.94 -1.01 -19.46
N PRO A 98 11.46 0.20 -19.85
CA PRO A 98 10.03 0.49 -19.92
C PRO A 98 9.25 -0.46 -20.84
N ILE A 99 9.85 -0.90 -21.95
CA ILE A 99 9.23 -1.85 -22.88
C ILE A 99 9.12 -3.23 -22.22
N ALA A 100 10.15 -3.65 -21.47
CA ALA A 100 10.13 -4.92 -20.74
C ALA A 100 9.12 -4.95 -19.59
N VAL A 101 8.87 -3.81 -18.94
CA VAL A 101 7.88 -3.70 -17.84
C VAL A 101 6.45 -3.59 -18.37
N ALA A 102 6.26 -3.01 -19.55
CA ALA A 102 4.94 -2.87 -20.17
C ALA A 102 4.46 -4.14 -20.90
N GLY A 103 5.37 -5.09 -21.17
CA GLY A 103 5.09 -6.36 -21.84
C GLY A 103 4.55 -7.46 -20.95
#